data_AF-T1B9S5-F1
#
_entry.id   AF-T1B9S5-F1
#
_cell.length_a   1.000
_cell.length_b   1.000
_cell.length_c   1.000
_cell.angle_alpha   90.00
_cell.angle_beta   90.00
_cell.angle_gamma   90.00
#
_symmetry.space_group_name_H-M   'P 1'
#
loop_
_entity.id
_entity.type
_entity.pdbx_description
1 polymer ?
#
loop_
_entity_poly.entity_id
_entity_poly.type
_entity_poly.pdbx_seq_one_letter_code
_entity_poly.pdbx_strand_id
1 'polypeptide(L)'
;FSYELQRRLIRAAVQNPFHESVEAIADLTGVAVSKRSLEEMLPDAAQDFDAFYRQRSPETAAGAILVAAVDGKGIPMVKPDGAPQPSVRRTKGQKANRKRMATVATVFTRAPWVRTPQQVVESLFRIRQPSTADSSAPPRAENKRVWASLLKGKTAV
;
A
#
# COMPACT_ATOMS: atom_id res chain seq x y z
N PHE A 1 -6.79 -18.22 -21.41
CA PHE A 1 -6.16 -16.99 -21.95
C PHE A 1 -4.66 -17.20 -22.04
N SER A 2 -3.94 -16.43 -22.86
CA SER A 2 -2.46 -16.51 -22.92
C SER A 2 -1.83 -15.95 -21.65
N TYR A 3 -0.62 -16.39 -21.31
CA TYR A 3 0.11 -15.91 -20.12
C TYR A 3 0.36 -14.39 -20.15
N GLU A 4 0.63 -13.81 -21.33
CA GLU A 4 0.85 -12.36 -21.44
C GLU A 4 -0.45 -11.57 -21.21
N LEU A 5 -1.60 -12.07 -21.66
CA LEU A 5 -2.90 -11.45 -21.37
C LEU A 5 -3.20 -11.48 -19.87
N GLN A 6 -2.99 -12.64 -19.21
CA GLN A 6 -3.15 -12.78 -17.76
C GLN A 6 -2.22 -11.81 -17.00
N ARG A 7 -0.94 -11.73 -17.39
CA ARG A 7 0.03 -10.80 -16.80
C ARG A 7 -0.41 -9.34 -16.91
N ARG A 8 -0.92 -8.92 -18.08
CA ARG A 8 -1.42 -7.54 -18.29
C ARG A 8 -2.68 -7.26 -17.48
N LEU A 9 -3.62 -8.20 -17.41
CA LEU A 9 -4.83 -8.12 -16.61
C LEU A 9 -4.51 -7.95 -15.12
N ILE A 10 -3.62 -8.79 -14.57
CA ILE A 10 -3.18 -8.69 -13.18
C ILE A 10 -2.52 -7.33 -12.92
N ARG A 11 -1.64 -6.87 -13.83
CA ARG A 11 -0.99 -5.57 -13.69
C ARG A 11 -1.98 -4.41 -13.68
N ALA A 12 -2.99 -4.45 -14.56
CA ALA A 12 -4.05 -3.45 -14.60
C ALA A 12 -4.87 -3.44 -13.29
N ALA A 13 -5.20 -4.61 -12.76
CA ALA A 13 -5.98 -4.78 -11.55
C ALA A 13 -5.27 -4.31 -10.26
N VAL A 14 -3.94 -4.34 -10.24
CA VAL A 14 -3.15 -3.77 -9.13
C VAL A 14 -3.19 -2.24 -9.15
N GLN A 15 -3.42 -1.63 -10.31
CA GLN A 15 -3.38 -0.18 -10.51
C GLN A 15 -4.77 0.46 -10.50
N ASN A 16 -5.81 -0.28 -10.87
CA ASN A 16 -7.15 0.25 -11.12
C ASN A 16 -8.24 -0.65 -10.53
N PRO A 17 -9.48 -0.14 -10.36
CA PRO A 17 -10.65 -0.98 -10.08
C PRO A 17 -10.81 -2.12 -11.10
N PHE A 18 -11.38 -3.26 -10.68
CA PHE A 18 -11.46 -4.44 -11.55
C PHE A 18 -12.27 -4.22 -12.83
N HIS A 19 -13.34 -3.42 -12.77
CA HIS A 19 -14.15 -3.11 -13.95
C HIS A 19 -13.34 -2.33 -14.98
N GLU A 20 -12.72 -1.23 -14.56
CA GLU A 20 -11.85 -0.43 -15.42
C GLU A 20 -10.66 -1.25 -15.96
N SER A 21 -10.17 -2.20 -15.17
CA SER A 21 -9.07 -3.08 -15.60
C SER A 21 -9.48 -4.01 -16.74
N VAL A 22 -10.68 -4.59 -16.69
CA VAL A 22 -11.16 -5.46 -17.78
C VAL A 22 -11.55 -4.65 -19.01
N GLU A 23 -12.13 -3.46 -18.84
CA GLU A 23 -12.43 -2.53 -19.93
C GLU A 23 -11.16 -2.07 -20.65
N ALA A 24 -10.16 -1.59 -19.90
CA ALA A 24 -8.90 -1.13 -20.48
C ALA A 24 -8.18 -2.24 -21.28
N ILE A 25 -8.26 -3.49 -20.82
CA ILE A 25 -7.69 -4.62 -21.57
C ILE A 25 -8.52 -4.95 -22.81
N ALA A 26 -9.84 -4.89 -22.72
CA ALA A 26 -10.71 -5.05 -23.89
C ALA A 26 -10.45 -3.97 -24.93
N ASP A 27 -10.29 -2.71 -24.54
CA ASP A 27 -9.99 -1.59 -25.44
C ASP A 27 -8.63 -1.75 -26.13
N LEU A 28 -7.62 -2.21 -25.40
CA LEU A 28 -6.26 -2.36 -25.93
C LEU A 28 -6.06 -3.62 -26.79
N THR A 29 -6.84 -4.68 -26.54
CA THR A 29 -6.58 -6.00 -27.14
C THR A 29 -7.74 -6.58 -27.94
N GLY A 30 -8.93 -5.98 -27.84
CA GLY A 30 -10.18 -6.51 -28.39
C GLY A 30 -10.74 -7.73 -27.63
N VAL A 31 -10.06 -8.21 -26.58
CA VAL A 31 -10.45 -9.42 -25.85
C VAL A 31 -11.26 -9.06 -24.62
N ALA A 32 -12.52 -9.48 -24.59
CA ALA A 32 -13.37 -9.37 -23.42
C ALA A 32 -13.04 -10.47 -22.39
N VAL A 33 -12.70 -10.05 -21.17
CA VAL A 33 -12.48 -10.95 -20.03
C VAL A 33 -13.45 -10.58 -18.91
N SER A 34 -14.08 -11.59 -18.31
CA SER A 34 -15.02 -11.34 -17.22
C SER A 34 -14.29 -10.84 -15.98
N LYS A 35 -14.90 -9.90 -15.26
CA LYS A 35 -14.42 -9.43 -13.95
C LYS A 35 -14.15 -10.59 -12.99
N ARG A 36 -15.03 -11.60 -12.98
CA ARG A 36 -14.90 -12.79 -12.15
C ARG A 36 -13.62 -13.56 -12.44
N SER A 37 -13.27 -13.75 -13.71
CA SER A 37 -12.01 -14.42 -14.08
C SER A 37 -10.79 -13.65 -13.57
N LEU A 38 -10.82 -12.32 -13.62
CA LEU A 38 -9.75 -11.49 -13.05
C LEU A 38 -9.65 -11.66 -11.52
N GLU A 39 -10.79 -11.68 -10.82
CA GLU A 39 -10.84 -11.91 -9.37
C GLU A 39 -10.29 -13.30 -8.98
N GLU A 40 -10.57 -14.33 -9.79
CA GLU A 40 -10.08 -15.70 -9.57
C GLU A 40 -8.57 -15.85 -9.88
N MET A 41 -8.01 -15.07 -10.80
CA MET A 41 -6.57 -15.11 -11.14
C MET A 41 -5.67 -14.39 -10.13
N LEU A 42 -6.20 -13.41 -9.39
CA LEU A 42 -5.42 -12.58 -8.48
C LEU A 42 -4.82 -13.34 -7.27
N PRO A 43 -5.55 -14.26 -6.61
CA PRO A 43 -4.99 -15.10 -5.54
C PRO A 43 -3.75 -15.88 -5.98
N ASP A 44 -3.80 -16.50 -7.16
CA ASP A 44 -2.67 -17.27 -7.71
C ASP A 44 -1.46 -16.37 -7.96
N ALA A 45 -1.70 -15.16 -8.48
CA ALA A 45 -0.66 -14.16 -8.71
C ALA A 45 -0.02 -13.62 -7.42
N ALA A 46 -0.66 -13.80 -6.27
CA ALA A 46 -0.19 -13.34 -4.97
C ALA A 46 0.41 -14.47 -4.10
N GLN A 47 0.48 -15.71 -4.60
CA GLN A 47 0.89 -16.88 -3.82
C GLN A 47 2.30 -16.76 -3.21
N ASP A 48 3.20 -16.07 -3.91
CA ASP A 48 4.62 -15.93 -3.56
C ASP A 48 4.92 -14.62 -2.81
N PHE A 49 3.90 -13.82 -2.48
CA PHE A 49 4.05 -12.52 -1.83
C PHE A 49 4.93 -12.58 -0.58
N ASP A 50 4.62 -13.50 0.35
CA ASP A 50 5.39 -13.64 1.59
C ASP A 50 6.79 -14.20 1.34
N ALA A 51 6.97 -15.03 0.31
CA ALA A 51 8.27 -15.61 -0.04
C ALA A 51 9.20 -14.54 -0.63
N PHE A 52 8.68 -13.68 -1.53
CA PHE A 52 9.41 -12.56 -2.12
C PHE A 52 10.02 -11.63 -1.04
N TYR A 53 9.23 -11.26 -0.02
CA TYR A 53 9.74 -10.39 1.05
C TYR A 53 10.69 -11.09 2.02
N ARG A 54 10.63 -12.42 2.12
CA ARG A 54 11.56 -13.25 2.91
C ARG A 54 12.92 -13.42 2.24
N GLN A 55 12.99 -13.42 0.91
CA GLN A 55 14.24 -13.63 0.16
C GLN A 55 15.24 -12.49 0.31
N ARG A 56 14.80 -11.27 0.65
CA ARG A 56 15.69 -10.10 0.76
C ARG A 56 16.55 -10.21 2.02
N SER A 57 17.83 -10.51 1.83
CA SER A 57 18.82 -10.46 2.90
C SER A 57 19.01 -9.01 3.36
N PRO A 58 19.15 -8.77 4.67
CA PRO A 58 19.48 -7.43 5.16
C PRO A 58 20.88 -7.07 4.65
N GLU A 59 20.97 -6.06 3.79
CA GLU A 59 22.23 -5.36 3.57
C GLU A 59 22.67 -4.71 4.88
N THR A 60 23.97 -4.65 5.12
CA THR A 60 24.52 -3.99 6.30
C THR A 60 23.99 -2.56 6.37
N ALA A 61 23.28 -2.24 7.45
CA ALA A 61 22.76 -0.91 7.70
C ALA A 61 23.92 0.11 7.76
N ALA A 62 23.95 1.08 6.84
CA ALA A 62 24.95 2.16 6.87
C ALA A 62 24.47 3.36 7.70
N GLY A 63 23.16 3.65 7.70
CA GLY A 63 22.57 4.72 8.50
C GLY A 63 22.48 4.43 10.00
N ALA A 64 22.86 5.41 10.83
CA ALA A 64 22.84 5.31 12.30
C ALA A 64 21.42 5.32 12.93
N ILE A 65 20.40 5.78 12.22
CA ILE A 65 19.02 5.85 12.73
C ILE A 65 18.18 4.77 12.07
N LEU A 66 17.55 3.91 12.88
CA LEU A 66 16.50 2.99 12.45
C LEU A 66 15.13 3.67 12.56
N VAL A 67 14.39 3.72 11.45
CA VAL A 67 13.04 4.29 11.41
C VAL A 67 12.04 3.19 11.08
N ALA A 68 11.01 3.05 11.91
CA ALA A 68 9.84 2.23 11.65
C ALA A 68 8.60 3.12 11.56
N ALA A 69 7.79 2.95 10.52
CA ALA A 69 6.53 3.67 10.36
C ALA A 69 5.42 2.72 9.91
N VAL A 70 4.22 2.95 10.44
CA VAL A 70 3.03 2.13 10.14
C VAL A 70 1.86 3.06 9.82
N ASP A 71 1.34 2.95 8.61
CA ASP A 71 0.10 3.60 8.19
C ASP A 71 -1.04 2.57 8.09
N GLY A 72 -2.27 3.03 8.35
CA GLY A 72 -3.43 2.16 8.39
C GLY A 72 -4.68 2.84 7.84
N LYS A 73 -5.29 2.22 6.83
CA LYS A 73 -6.57 2.64 6.25
C LYS A 73 -7.67 1.63 6.56
N GLY A 74 -8.75 2.09 7.19
CA GLY A 74 -9.95 1.28 7.34
C GLY A 74 -10.71 1.14 6.01
N ILE A 75 -10.58 0.00 5.34
CA ILE A 75 -11.25 -0.31 4.08
C ILE A 75 -12.60 -1.01 4.33
N PRO A 76 -13.70 -0.55 3.72
CA PRO A 76 -14.98 -1.25 3.80
C PRO A 76 -14.88 -2.59 3.04
N MET A 77 -15.36 -3.67 3.67
CA MET A 77 -15.41 -4.97 3.02
C MET A 77 -16.70 -5.14 2.25
N VAL A 78 -16.60 -5.69 1.04
CA VAL A 78 -17.76 -6.19 0.29
C VAL A 78 -18.36 -7.34 1.10
N LYS A 79 -19.68 -7.33 1.24
CA LYS A 79 -20.38 -8.41 1.94
C LYS A 79 -20.40 -9.63 1.01
N PRO A 80 -20.08 -10.83 1.51
CA PRO A 80 -20.25 -12.04 0.72
C PRO A 80 -21.72 -12.23 0.37
N ASP A 81 -21.98 -12.86 -0.77
CA ASP A 81 -23.33 -13.20 -1.21
C ASP A 81 -24.01 -14.10 -0.17
N GLY A 82 -25.28 -13.83 0.13
CA GLY A 82 -26.04 -14.55 1.16
C GLY A 82 -25.77 -14.09 2.60
N ALA A 83 -24.98 -13.03 2.83
CA ALA A 83 -24.87 -12.43 4.15
C ALA A 83 -26.25 -11.95 4.66
N PRO A 84 -26.62 -12.20 5.93
CA PRO A 84 -27.91 -11.77 6.48
C PRO A 84 -28.13 -10.27 6.26
N GLN A 85 -29.32 -9.91 5.78
CA GLN A 85 -29.75 -8.52 5.69
C GLN A 85 -29.61 -7.88 7.09
N PRO A 86 -28.96 -6.70 7.19
CA PRO A 86 -28.82 -6.05 8.48
C PRO A 86 -30.20 -5.76 9.06
N SER A 87 -30.41 -6.10 10.34
CA SER A 87 -31.65 -5.78 11.04
C SER A 87 -31.97 -4.29 10.91
N VAL A 88 -33.24 -3.96 10.64
CA VAL A 88 -33.72 -2.57 10.45
C VAL A 88 -33.29 -1.66 11.60
N ARG A 89 -33.19 -2.22 12.81
CA ARG A 89 -32.68 -1.53 13.99
C ARG A 89 -31.35 -2.14 14.44
N ARG A 90 -30.32 -1.30 14.52
CA ARG A 90 -29.02 -1.67 15.11
C ARG A 90 -29.09 -1.51 16.62
N THR A 91 -28.58 -2.50 17.35
CA THR A 91 -28.37 -2.41 18.79
C THR A 91 -27.03 -1.73 19.10
N LYS A 92 -26.82 -1.34 20.37
CA LYS A 92 -25.56 -0.74 20.84
C LYS A 92 -24.38 -1.66 20.47
N GLY A 93 -23.40 -1.11 19.75
CA GLY A 93 -22.20 -1.84 19.28
C GLY A 93 -22.29 -2.45 17.87
N GLN A 94 -23.49 -2.52 17.26
CA GLN A 94 -23.64 -3.01 15.89
C GLN A 94 -23.19 -1.96 14.86
N LYS A 95 -22.21 -2.31 14.01
CA LYS A 95 -21.69 -1.44 12.96
C LYS A 95 -22.28 -1.80 11.59
N ALA A 96 -22.66 -0.77 10.83
CA ALA A 96 -23.23 -0.87 9.47
C ALA A 96 -22.40 -1.71 8.51
N ASN A 97 -21.10 -1.40 8.52
CA ASN A 97 -20.11 -1.91 7.60
C ASN A 97 -18.97 -2.45 8.44
N ARG A 98 -18.52 -3.66 8.08
CA ARG A 98 -17.28 -4.21 8.60
C ARG A 98 -16.15 -3.60 7.79
N LYS A 99 -15.29 -2.83 8.45
CA LYS A 99 -14.05 -2.34 7.87
C LYS A 99 -12.91 -3.26 8.32
N ARG A 100 -11.99 -3.59 7.42
CA ARG A 100 -10.69 -4.17 7.77
C ARG A 100 -9.63 -3.09 7.71
N MET A 101 -8.59 -3.23 8.52
CA MET A 101 -7.45 -2.32 8.45
C MET A 101 -6.49 -2.82 7.39
N ALA A 102 -6.36 -2.06 6.30
CA ALA A 102 -5.25 -2.18 5.39
C ALA A 102 -4.06 -1.46 6.03
N THR A 103 -3.05 -2.23 6.42
CA THR A 103 -1.86 -1.75 7.11
C THR A 103 -0.69 -1.78 6.14
N VAL A 104 0.05 -0.67 6.05
CA VAL A 104 1.35 -0.61 5.37
C VAL A 104 2.39 -0.26 6.41
N ALA A 105 3.47 -1.01 6.47
CA ALA A 105 4.59 -0.71 7.33
C ALA A 105 5.89 -0.64 6.56
N THR A 106 6.79 0.18 7.05
CA THR A 106 8.09 0.38 6.48
C THR A 106 9.15 0.44 7.56
N VAL A 107 10.29 -0.16 7.27
CA VAL A 107 11.50 -0.08 8.10
C VAL A 107 12.66 0.31 7.18
N PHE A 108 13.42 1.32 7.57
CA PHE A 108 14.57 1.79 6.83
C PHE A 108 15.59 2.41 7.77
N THR A 109 16.83 2.48 7.31
CA THR A 109 17.90 3.21 8.00
C THR A 109 18.12 4.57 7.35
N ARG A 110 18.58 5.54 8.12
CA ARG A 110 18.84 6.89 7.64
C ARG A 110 19.97 7.54 8.42
N ALA A 111 20.82 8.30 7.74
CA ALA A 111 21.82 9.11 8.42
C ALA A 111 21.16 10.26 9.21
N PRO A 112 21.77 10.73 10.31
CA PRO A 112 21.30 11.90 11.03
C PRO A 112 21.19 13.13 10.14
N TRP A 113 20.06 13.84 10.22
CA TRP A 113 19.89 15.11 9.54
C TRP A 113 20.27 16.26 10.47
N VAL A 114 21.56 16.64 10.43
CA VAL A 114 22.07 17.77 11.20
C VAL A 114 21.57 19.06 10.54
N ARG A 115 20.82 19.87 11.30
CA ARG A 115 20.22 21.12 10.86
C ARG A 115 20.84 22.31 11.57
N THR A 116 20.94 23.45 10.88
CA THR A 116 21.26 24.73 11.52
C THR A 116 20.04 25.28 12.28
N PRO A 117 20.23 26.15 13.30
CA PRO A 117 19.12 26.82 13.98
C PRO A 117 18.17 27.53 13.00
N GLN A 118 18.71 28.17 11.97
CA GLN A 118 17.93 28.85 10.92
C GLN A 118 17.04 27.87 10.16
N GLN A 119 17.58 26.69 9.78
CA GLN A 119 16.79 25.64 9.13
C GLN A 119 15.68 25.09 10.04
N VAL A 120 15.90 25.03 11.35
CA VAL A 120 14.87 24.60 12.31
C VAL A 120 13.74 25.64 12.40
N VAL A 121 14.08 26.92 12.57
CA VAL A 121 13.10 28.02 12.61
C VAL A 121 12.28 28.06 11.32
N GLU A 122 12.94 27.96 10.16
CA GLU A 122 12.27 27.94 8.86
C GLU A 122 11.31 26.73 8.75
N SER A 123 11.72 25.54 9.22
CA SER A 123 10.87 24.34 9.15
C SER A 123 9.59 24.43 10.00
N LEU A 124 9.64 25.17 11.12
CA LEU A 124 8.53 25.30 12.06
C LEU A 124 7.56 26.42 11.66
N PHE A 125 8.10 27.54 11.20
CA PHE A 125 7.31 28.76 10.99
C PHE A 125 7.09 29.10 9.51
N ARG A 126 7.76 28.42 8.58
CA ARG A 126 7.66 28.64 7.11
C ARG A 126 7.63 30.13 6.76
N ILE A 127 8.60 30.86 7.29
CA ILE A 127 8.66 32.32 7.23
C ILE A 127 8.98 32.79 5.80
N ARG A 128 9.63 31.94 4.99
CA ARG A 128 9.90 32.19 3.57
C ARG A 128 9.45 31.02 2.71
N GLN A 129 9.09 31.30 1.46
CA GLN A 129 9.05 30.23 0.45
C GLN A 129 10.49 29.78 0.22
N PRO A 130 10.82 28.49 0.43
CA PRO A 130 12.17 28.00 0.22
C PRO A 130 12.53 28.12 -1.27
N SER A 131 13.57 28.90 -1.56
CA SER A 131 14.30 28.79 -2.83
C SER A 131 14.90 27.38 -2.90
N THR A 132 14.70 26.67 -4.00
CA THR A 132 15.23 25.31 -4.21
C THR A 132 16.76 25.26 -4.17
N ALA A 133 17.44 26.40 -4.28
CA ALA A 133 18.89 26.53 -4.25
C ALA A 133 19.50 26.48 -2.84
N ASP A 134 18.78 26.85 -1.78
CA ASP A 134 19.37 27.10 -0.46
C ASP A 134 19.10 26.00 0.58
N SER A 135 18.35 24.96 0.22
CA SER A 135 17.96 23.89 1.16
C SER A 135 18.70 22.58 0.89
N SER A 136 19.53 22.14 1.84
CA SER A 136 20.11 20.80 1.81
C SER A 136 18.99 19.77 1.93
N ALA A 137 18.88 18.86 0.95
CA ALA A 137 17.89 17.81 1.00
C ALA A 137 18.09 16.90 2.23
N PRO A 138 17.00 16.39 2.83
CA PRO A 138 17.10 15.40 3.90
C PRO A 138 17.90 14.16 3.43
N PRO A 139 18.71 13.54 4.32
CA PRO A 139 19.35 12.26 4.03
C PRO A 139 18.36 11.23 3.49
N ARG A 140 18.75 10.47 2.47
CA ARG A 140 17.87 9.46 1.87
C ARG A 140 17.69 8.25 2.80
N ALA A 141 16.56 7.57 2.64
CA ALA A 141 16.33 6.29 3.29
C ALA A 141 17.16 5.19 2.61
N GLU A 142 17.83 4.37 3.40
CA GLU A 142 18.63 3.22 2.99
C GLU A 142 17.93 1.94 3.41
N ASN A 143 18.14 0.86 2.65
CA ASN A 143 17.62 -0.47 2.96
C ASN A 143 16.11 -0.49 3.26
N LYS A 144 15.34 0.37 2.58
CA LYS A 144 13.92 0.52 2.83
C LYS A 144 13.18 -0.76 2.50
N ARG A 145 12.54 -1.32 3.51
CA ARG A 145 11.58 -2.42 3.42
C ARG A 145 10.18 -1.86 3.59
N VAL A 146 9.24 -2.39 2.82
CA VAL A 146 7.82 -2.04 2.90
C VAL A 146 7.06 -3.35 2.85
N TRP A 147 6.05 -3.51 3.71
CA TRP A 147 5.10 -4.60 3.59
C TRP A 147 3.68 -4.08 3.81
N ALA A 148 2.72 -4.76 3.20
CA ALA A 148 1.31 -4.44 3.31
C ALA A 148 0.53 -5.67 3.76
N SER A 149 -0.51 -5.48 4.59
CA SER A 149 -1.37 -6.56 5.01
C SER A 149 -2.78 -6.08 5.32
N LEU A 150 -3.78 -6.89 4.96
CA LEU A 150 -5.16 -6.77 5.43
C LEU A 150 -5.43 -7.63 6.67
N LEU A 151 -4.48 -8.49 7.05
CA LEU A 151 -4.58 -9.44 8.16
C LEU A 151 -3.83 -8.93 9.39
N LYS A 152 -2.60 -8.42 9.19
CA LYS A 152 -1.73 -7.92 10.25
C LYS A 152 -2.09 -6.47 10.57
N GLY A 153 -2.47 -6.21 11.81
CA GLY A 153 -2.73 -4.86 12.34
C GLY A 153 -1.45 -4.19 12.85
N LYS A 154 -1.57 -2.95 13.33
CA LYS A 154 -0.43 -2.13 13.80
C LYS A 154 0.47 -2.77 14.85
N THR A 155 -0.08 -3.69 15.67
CA THR A 155 0.64 -4.36 16.77
C THR A 155 1.26 -5.70 16.36
N ALA A 156 0.93 -6.22 15.17
CA ALA A 156 1.36 -7.52 14.68
C ALA A 156 2.36 -7.40 13.51
N VAL A 157 2.97 -6.23 13.40
CA VAL A 157 3.77 -5.73 12.28
C VAL A 157 5.12 -5.28 12.82
#